data_AF-A0A662A2B1-F1
#
_entry.id   AF-A0A662A2B1-F1
#
_cell.length_a   1.000
_cell.length_b   1.000
_cell.length_c   1.000
_cell.angle_alpha   90.00
_cell.angle_beta   90.00
_cell.angle_gamma   90.00
#
_symmetry.space_group_name_H-M   'P 1'
#
loop_
_entity.id
_entity.type
_entity.pdbx_description
1 polymer ?
#
loop_
_entity_poly.entity_id
_entity_poly.type
_entity_poly.pdbx_seq_one_letter_code
_entity_poly.pdbx_strand_id
1 'polypeptide(L)'
;MNKVKIKFEYCYGIARLETKFDFSSKNVFAIYAPNGTMKTSFAKSFKDLSKGDKPQDLVFQDRKTICTVQDENQQNIPAEEIFVIEPYNESDFNVDKISTLVVKKELKIKYDKIYKELEVAKNDFIKKLKKVSQSTDCESEFISTFSENEKDTFFDLVLEKIFPNIDKKQQKYDFRYNDVFDKKGNVKKFLEKNKNFLDQYIENYKSIIS
;
A
#
# COMPACT_ATOMS: atom_id res chain seq x y z
N MET A 1 14.02 -21.24 13.43
CA MET A 1 13.67 -21.13 14.85
C MET A 1 12.54 -22.10 15.15
N ASN A 2 12.85 -23.17 15.88
CA ASN A 2 11.89 -24.23 16.20
C ASN A 2 11.38 -24.12 17.63
N LYS A 3 12.12 -23.47 18.54
CA LYS A 3 11.73 -23.38 19.95
C LYS A 3 11.98 -21.97 20.46
N VAL A 4 10.98 -21.40 21.13
CA VAL A 4 11.10 -20.09 21.79
C VAL A 4 10.84 -20.25 23.27
N LYS A 5 11.82 -19.92 24.09
CA LYS A 5 11.70 -19.88 25.55
C LYS A 5 11.44 -18.45 25.99
N ILE A 6 10.37 -18.25 26.75
CA ILE A 6 10.04 -16.96 27.36
C ILE A 6 10.18 -17.04 28.88
N LYS A 7 10.69 -15.96 29.48
CA LYS A 7 10.71 -15.74 30.91
C LYS A 7 10.40 -14.28 31.21
N PHE A 8 9.19 -14.02 31.69
CA PHE A 8 8.70 -12.70 32.07
C PHE A 8 8.41 -12.65 33.57
N GLU A 9 9.00 -11.70 34.29
CA GLU A 9 8.71 -11.38 35.69
C GLU A 9 8.62 -9.87 35.83
N TYR A 10 7.51 -9.39 36.38
CA TYR A 10 7.17 -7.97 36.54
C TYR A 10 7.17 -7.16 35.23
N CYS A 11 6.83 -7.78 34.10
CA CYS A 11 6.59 -7.08 32.84
C CYS A 11 5.14 -6.62 32.78
N TYR A 12 4.86 -5.32 32.92
CA TYR A 12 3.50 -4.77 32.87
C TYR A 12 2.49 -5.49 33.78
N GLY A 13 2.93 -5.90 34.98
CA GLY A 13 2.09 -6.59 35.98
C GLY A 13 2.04 -8.12 35.86
N ILE A 14 2.76 -8.74 34.92
CA ILE A 14 2.93 -10.20 34.89
C ILE A 14 3.80 -10.61 36.09
N ALA A 15 3.23 -11.29 37.08
CA ALA A 15 3.98 -11.70 38.27
C ALA A 15 5.16 -12.62 37.92
N ARG A 16 4.88 -13.72 37.21
CA ARG A 16 5.88 -14.64 36.66
C ARG A 16 5.26 -15.51 35.57
N LEU A 17 5.93 -15.61 34.42
CA LEU A 17 5.56 -16.46 33.30
C LEU A 17 6.83 -17.06 32.70
N GLU A 18 6.98 -18.38 32.78
CA GLU A 18 8.08 -19.12 32.16
C GLU A 18 7.49 -20.27 31.33
N THR A 19 7.60 -20.15 30.01
CA THR A 19 6.98 -21.08 29.07
C THR A 19 7.90 -21.31 27.88
N LYS A 20 7.83 -22.51 27.31
CA LYS A 20 8.53 -22.86 26.07
C LYS A 20 7.51 -23.18 24.99
N PHE A 21 7.60 -22.47 23.87
CA PHE A 21 6.80 -22.72 22.67
C PHE A 21 7.62 -23.57 21.70
N ASP A 22 7.07 -24.69 21.26
CA ASP A 22 7.70 -25.61 20.31
C ASP A 22 6.98 -25.56 18.96
N PHE A 23 7.60 -24.89 18.00
CA PHE A 23 7.06 -24.67 16.67
C PHE A 23 7.37 -25.82 15.69
N SER A 24 8.02 -26.90 16.14
CA SER A 24 8.39 -28.03 15.25
C SER A 24 7.20 -28.72 14.58
N SER A 25 6.03 -28.75 15.24
CA SER A 25 4.81 -29.39 14.72
C SER A 25 3.75 -28.39 14.27
N LYS A 26 3.66 -27.22 14.92
CA LYS A 26 2.67 -26.18 14.62
C LYS A 26 3.32 -24.80 14.75
N ASN A 27 3.07 -23.95 13.76
CA ASN A 27 3.66 -22.61 13.70
C ASN A 27 2.83 -21.54 14.45
N VAL A 28 1.75 -21.94 15.12
CA VAL A 28 0.77 -21.02 15.72
C VAL A 28 0.39 -21.50 17.12
N PHE A 29 0.37 -20.57 18.06
CA PHE A 29 -0.06 -20.78 19.44
C PHE A 29 -1.16 -19.78 19.81
N ALA A 30 -2.17 -20.26 20.53
CA ALA A 30 -3.20 -19.42 21.14
C ALA A 30 -2.92 -19.28 22.64
N ILE A 31 -2.86 -18.04 23.13
CA ILE A 31 -2.69 -17.75 24.56
C ILE A 31 -4.04 -17.36 25.13
N TYR A 32 -4.55 -18.17 26.06
CA TYR A 32 -5.81 -17.92 26.77
C TYR A 32 -5.53 -17.64 28.25
N ALA A 33 -6.10 -16.56 28.76
CA ALA A 33 -6.02 -16.20 30.18
C ALA A 33 -7.25 -15.37 30.60
N PRO A 34 -7.62 -15.31 31.89
CA PRO A 34 -8.71 -14.48 32.38
C PRO A 34 -8.49 -12.98 32.14
N ASN A 35 -9.54 -12.16 32.28
CA ASN A 35 -9.40 -10.70 32.18
C ASN A 35 -8.57 -10.14 33.35
N GLY A 36 -7.77 -9.10 33.07
CA GLY A 36 -6.91 -8.46 34.07
C GLY A 36 -5.64 -9.25 34.47
N THR A 37 -5.30 -10.34 33.78
CA THR A 37 -4.14 -11.18 34.13
C THR A 37 -2.88 -10.80 33.35
N MET A 38 -2.77 -11.24 32.09
CA MET A 38 -1.53 -11.08 31.32
C MET A 38 -1.70 -10.84 29.83
N LYS A 39 -2.88 -11.02 29.23
CA LYS A 39 -3.04 -10.98 27.75
C LYS A 39 -2.51 -9.66 27.15
N THR A 40 -3.00 -8.54 27.67
CA THR A 40 -2.58 -7.20 27.22
C THR A 40 -1.14 -6.89 27.64
N SER A 41 -0.74 -7.27 28.85
CA SER A 41 0.62 -7.08 29.35
C SER A 41 1.66 -7.84 28.54
N PHE A 42 1.31 -9.03 28.07
CA PHE A 42 2.13 -9.87 27.20
C PHE A 42 2.34 -9.20 25.85
N ALA A 43 1.26 -8.73 25.21
CA ALA A 43 1.34 -8.01 23.95
C ALA A 43 2.19 -6.72 24.08
N LYS A 44 2.01 -5.95 25.15
CA LYS A 44 2.83 -4.76 25.44
C LYS A 44 4.31 -5.10 25.64
N SER A 45 4.61 -6.19 26.35
CA SER A 45 5.98 -6.64 26.57
C SER A 45 6.68 -6.96 25.24
N PHE A 46 6.01 -7.69 24.34
CA PHE A 46 6.54 -7.96 23.00
C PHE A 46 6.63 -6.71 22.12
N LYS A 47 5.73 -5.75 22.30
CA LYS A 47 5.76 -4.48 21.57
C LYS A 47 7.02 -3.69 21.91
N ASP A 48 7.37 -3.58 23.18
CA ASP A 48 8.61 -2.91 23.60
C ASP A 48 9.84 -3.65 23.07
N LEU A 49 9.85 -4.98 23.16
CA LEU A 49 10.94 -5.79 22.60
C LEU A 49 11.12 -5.55 21.09
N SER A 50 10.03 -5.40 20.32
CA SER A 50 10.11 -5.08 18.88
C SER A 50 10.71 -3.70 18.58
N LYS A 51 10.70 -2.78 19.54
CA LYS A 51 11.33 -1.46 19.44
C LYS A 51 12.75 -1.43 20.00
N GLY A 52 13.23 -2.52 20.59
CA GLY A 52 14.48 -2.57 21.34
C GLY A 52 14.38 -1.99 22.76
N ASP A 53 13.16 -1.68 23.22
CA ASP A 53 12.90 -1.18 24.57
C ASP A 53 12.78 -2.34 25.58
N LYS A 54 13.03 -2.05 26.85
CA LYS A 54 12.87 -3.02 27.95
C LYS A 54 11.51 -2.85 28.62
N PRO A 55 10.68 -3.91 28.70
CA PRO A 55 9.47 -3.89 29.49
C PRO A 55 9.77 -3.59 30.97
N GLN A 56 8.84 -2.92 31.64
CA GLN A 56 8.96 -2.54 33.04
C GLN A 56 7.64 -2.65 33.81
N ASP A 57 7.71 -2.69 35.14
CA ASP A 57 6.55 -2.58 36.02
C ASP A 57 6.17 -1.09 36.17
N LEU A 58 4.94 -0.74 35.80
CA LEU A 58 4.46 0.64 35.88
C LEU A 58 3.99 1.02 37.29
N VAL A 59 3.65 0.04 38.13
CA VAL A 59 3.07 0.25 39.46
C VAL A 59 4.17 0.23 40.52
N PHE A 60 5.11 -0.70 40.42
CA PHE A 60 6.19 -0.87 41.40
C PHE A 60 7.55 -0.72 40.74
N GLN A 61 8.04 0.51 40.64
CA GLN A 61 9.28 0.86 39.94
C GLN A 61 10.55 0.23 40.57
N ASP A 62 10.50 -0.10 41.87
CA ASP A 62 11.63 -0.73 42.57
C ASP A 62 11.81 -2.22 42.24
N ARG A 63 10.84 -2.85 41.57
CA ARG A 63 10.92 -4.27 41.20
C ARG A 63 11.83 -4.46 40.00
N LYS A 64 12.75 -5.43 40.08
CA LYS A 64 13.58 -5.83 38.95
C LYS A 64 12.74 -6.62 37.94
N THR A 65 12.42 -5.99 36.81
CA THR A 65 11.76 -6.67 35.70
C THR A 65 12.72 -7.63 34.98
N ILE A 66 12.27 -8.86 34.75
CA ILE A 66 12.98 -9.85 33.95
C ILE A 66 12.17 -10.06 32.68
N CYS A 67 12.76 -9.72 31.53
CA CYS A 67 12.17 -9.98 30.23
C CYS A 67 13.20 -10.71 29.36
N THR A 68 12.96 -11.98 29.09
CA THR A 68 13.86 -12.81 28.29
C THR A 68 13.06 -13.61 27.28
N VAL A 69 13.46 -13.52 26.01
CA VAL A 69 12.85 -14.23 24.87
C VAL A 69 13.99 -14.82 24.06
N GLN A 70 14.16 -16.14 24.13
CA GLN A 70 15.32 -16.86 23.62
C GLN A 70 14.95 -17.96 22.63
N ASP A 71 15.83 -18.23 21.67
CA ASP A 71 15.73 -19.32 20.70
C ASP A 71 16.23 -20.67 21.24
N GLU A 72 16.28 -21.70 20.37
CA GLU A 72 16.85 -23.02 20.68
C GLU A 72 18.32 -22.99 21.14
N ASN A 73 19.09 -21.97 20.77
CA ASN A 73 20.51 -21.81 21.10
C ASN A 73 20.75 -20.91 22.32
N GLN A 74 19.69 -20.54 23.05
CA GLN A 74 19.73 -19.61 24.18
C GLN A 74 20.15 -18.17 23.79
N GLN A 75 20.05 -17.81 22.51
CA GLN A 75 20.28 -16.45 22.04
C GLN A 75 18.98 -15.64 22.15
N ASN A 76 19.10 -14.38 22.55
CA ASN A 76 17.94 -13.48 22.58
C ASN A 76 17.47 -13.20 21.16
N ILE A 77 16.16 -13.26 20.94
CA ILE A 77 15.56 -12.94 19.65
C ILE A 77 15.74 -11.43 19.39
N PRO A 78 16.31 -11.03 18.24
CA PRO A 78 16.53 -9.63 17.92
C PRO A 78 15.18 -8.91 17.73
N ALA A 79 15.16 -7.61 18.04
CA ALA A 79 13.96 -6.77 17.93
C ALA A 79 13.34 -6.82 16.52
N GLU A 80 14.19 -6.90 15.50
CA GLU A 80 13.83 -6.99 14.08
C GLU A 80 13.03 -8.26 13.71
N GLU A 81 13.14 -9.32 14.50
CA GLU A 81 12.42 -10.59 14.30
C GLU A 81 11.09 -10.64 15.07
N ILE A 82 10.76 -9.60 15.85
CA ILE A 82 9.54 -9.52 16.64
C ILE A 82 8.60 -8.52 15.99
N PHE A 83 7.39 -8.95 15.63
CA PHE A 83 6.36 -8.08 15.10
C PHE A 83 5.04 -8.25 15.87
N VAL A 84 4.53 -7.15 16.42
CA VAL A 84 3.27 -7.12 17.19
C VAL A 84 2.25 -6.29 16.45
N ILE A 85 1.09 -6.89 16.19
CA ILE A 85 -0.05 -6.22 15.54
C ILE A 85 -0.99 -5.74 16.64
N GLU A 86 -1.19 -4.42 16.72
CA GLU A 86 -2.16 -3.85 17.64
C GLU A 86 -3.55 -3.76 17.02
N PRO A 87 -4.61 -4.06 17.79
CA PRO A 87 -5.96 -3.80 17.33
C PRO A 87 -6.16 -2.29 17.16
N TYR A 88 -6.74 -1.90 16.03
CA TYR A 88 -7.12 -0.52 15.67
C TYR A 88 -5.98 0.47 15.37
N ASN A 89 -4.75 -0.02 15.14
CA ASN A 89 -3.66 0.85 14.68
C ASN A 89 -3.47 0.71 13.17
N GLU A 90 -4.18 1.53 12.38
CA GLU A 90 -4.10 1.51 10.90
C GLU A 90 -2.68 1.78 10.38
N SER A 91 -1.85 2.49 11.16
CA SER A 91 -0.44 2.76 10.82
C SER A 91 0.47 1.53 10.86
N ASP A 92 0.02 0.41 11.44
CA ASP A 92 0.70 -0.88 11.41
C ASP A 92 0.49 -1.65 10.09
N PHE A 93 -0.42 -1.18 9.25
CA PHE A 93 -0.70 -1.69 7.90
C PHE A 93 -0.10 -0.81 6.79
N ASN A 94 0.96 -0.06 7.08
CA ASN A 94 1.74 0.63 6.03
C ASN A 94 2.35 -0.39 5.05
N VAL A 95 2.54 0.01 3.79
CA VAL A 95 3.00 -0.87 2.68
C VAL A 95 4.27 -1.66 3.03
N ASP A 96 5.24 -1.02 3.70
CA ASP A 96 6.47 -1.69 4.19
C ASP A 96 6.20 -2.79 5.23
N LYS A 97 5.14 -2.64 6.03
CA LYS A 97 4.75 -3.57 7.10
C LYS A 97 3.86 -4.71 6.57
N ILE A 98 3.00 -4.44 5.58
CA ILE A 98 2.25 -5.48 4.84
C ILE A 98 3.22 -6.47 4.19
N SER A 99 4.38 -6.01 3.70
CA SER A 99 5.44 -6.87 3.16
C SER A 99 6.00 -7.89 4.17
N THR A 100 5.88 -7.63 5.48
CA THR A 100 6.33 -8.56 6.54
C THR A 100 5.36 -9.73 6.73
N LEU A 101 4.07 -9.54 6.39
CA LEU A 101 3.07 -10.62 6.32
C LEU A 101 3.31 -11.55 5.11
N VAL A 102 4.12 -11.15 4.13
CA VAL A 102 4.53 -11.99 3.01
C VAL A 102 5.67 -12.91 3.48
N VAL A 103 5.26 -14.05 4.02
CA VAL A 103 6.01 -15.10 4.77
C VAL A 103 7.34 -15.59 4.15
N LYS A 104 7.75 -15.17 2.96
CA LYS A 104 8.98 -15.67 2.28
C LYS A 104 9.80 -14.54 1.65
N LYS A 105 11.03 -14.37 2.14
CA LYS A 105 12.04 -13.40 1.65
C LYS A 105 12.28 -13.48 0.14
N GLU A 106 12.23 -14.67 -0.44
CA GLU A 106 12.37 -14.87 -1.90
C GLU A 106 11.19 -14.30 -2.69
N LEU A 107 9.97 -14.44 -2.17
CA LEU A 107 8.77 -13.86 -2.77
C LEU A 107 8.78 -12.33 -2.68
N LYS A 108 9.30 -11.76 -1.58
CA LYS A 108 9.56 -10.33 -1.46
C LYS A 108 10.48 -9.81 -2.57
N ILE A 109 11.66 -10.42 -2.74
CA ILE A 109 12.63 -9.99 -3.76
C ILE A 109 12.01 -10.06 -5.16
N LYS A 110 11.24 -11.12 -5.44
CA LYS A 110 10.54 -11.26 -6.73
C LYS A 110 9.47 -10.18 -6.91
N TYR A 111 8.65 -9.92 -5.88
CA TYR A 111 7.64 -8.88 -5.92
C TYR A 111 8.23 -7.48 -6.14
N ASP A 112 9.24 -7.11 -5.34
CA ASP A 112 9.90 -5.80 -5.44
C ASP A 112 10.55 -5.61 -6.81
N LYS A 113 11.13 -6.67 -7.37
CA LYS A 113 11.72 -6.65 -8.72
C LYS A 113 10.65 -6.41 -9.78
N ILE A 114 9.55 -7.16 -9.75
CA ILE A 114 8.44 -7.01 -10.70
C ILE A 114 7.85 -5.60 -10.62
N TYR A 115 7.63 -5.09 -9.40
CA TYR A 115 7.04 -3.77 -9.22
C TYR A 115 7.94 -2.66 -9.76
N LYS A 116 9.26 -2.73 -9.52
CA LYS A 116 10.24 -1.80 -10.10
C LYS A 116 10.24 -1.84 -11.62
N GLU A 117 10.20 -3.04 -12.21
CA GLU A 117 10.15 -3.20 -13.68
C GLU A 117 8.87 -2.57 -14.26
N LEU A 118 7.71 -2.79 -13.60
CA LEU A 118 6.43 -2.20 -14.00
C LEU A 118 6.45 -0.68 -13.89
N GLU A 119 7.04 -0.12 -12.83
CA GLU A 119 7.12 1.32 -12.62
C GLU A 119 8.00 2.01 -13.67
N VAL A 120 9.14 1.40 -14.03
CA VAL A 120 9.99 1.89 -15.12
C VAL A 120 9.24 1.86 -16.45
N ALA A 121 8.56 0.75 -16.76
CA ALA A 121 7.77 0.63 -17.98
C ALA A 121 6.62 1.65 -18.04
N LYS A 122 5.92 1.88 -16.92
CA LYS A 122 4.88 2.90 -16.79
C LYS A 122 5.43 4.30 -17.12
N ASN A 123 6.56 4.66 -16.51
CA ASN A 123 7.18 5.97 -16.70
C ASN A 123 7.62 6.18 -18.16
N ASP A 124 8.17 5.15 -18.80
CA ASP A 124 8.57 5.24 -20.21
C ASP A 124 7.38 5.31 -21.16
N PHE A 125 6.29 4.61 -20.86
CA PHE A 125 5.03 4.75 -21.57
C PHE A 125 4.49 6.18 -21.46
N ILE A 126 4.41 6.74 -20.25
CA ILE A 126 3.93 8.11 -20.01
C ILE A 126 4.82 9.14 -20.73
N LYS A 127 6.15 8.97 -20.74
CA LYS A 127 7.06 9.86 -21.47
C LYS A 127 6.78 9.85 -22.98
N LYS A 128 6.55 8.67 -23.57
CA LYS A 128 6.19 8.56 -24.99
C LYS A 128 4.82 9.18 -25.25
N LEU A 129 3.85 8.93 -24.38
CA LEU A 129 2.51 9.49 -24.47
C LEU A 129 2.54 11.02 -24.43
N LYS A 130 3.30 11.62 -23.50
CA LYS A 130 3.51 13.07 -23.39
C LYS A 130 4.05 13.69 -24.68
N LYS A 131 4.95 13.01 -25.39
CA LYS A 131 5.48 13.49 -26.67
C LYS A 131 4.42 13.52 -27.77
N VAL A 132 3.51 12.54 -27.76
CA VAL A 132 2.46 12.42 -28.78
C VAL A 132 1.29 13.38 -28.47
N SER A 133 0.84 13.45 -27.22
CA SER A 133 -0.29 14.28 -26.81
C SER A 133 0.07 15.75 -26.58
N GLN A 134 1.36 16.05 -26.39
CA GLN A 134 1.87 17.38 -26.02
C GLN A 134 1.25 17.93 -24.71
N SER A 135 0.78 17.03 -23.85
CA SER A 135 0.19 17.35 -22.55
C SER A 135 1.23 17.36 -21.43
N THR A 136 1.00 18.21 -20.43
CA THR A 136 1.82 18.30 -19.22
C THR A 136 1.50 17.22 -18.18
N ASP A 137 0.25 16.73 -18.14
CA ASP A 137 -0.32 15.98 -17.02
C ASP A 137 -1.01 14.67 -17.43
N CYS A 138 -0.43 14.00 -18.44
CA CYS A 138 -1.02 12.83 -19.08
C CYS A 138 -1.44 11.70 -18.14
N GLU A 139 -0.77 11.47 -17.01
CA GLU A 139 -1.14 10.37 -16.11
C GLU A 139 -2.50 10.63 -15.44
N SER A 140 -2.70 11.84 -14.92
CA SER A 140 -3.98 12.25 -14.33
C SER A 140 -5.10 12.31 -15.38
N GLU A 141 -4.79 12.80 -16.58
CA GLU A 141 -5.75 12.88 -17.69
C GLU A 141 -6.17 11.48 -18.15
N PHE A 142 -5.20 10.58 -18.26
CA PHE A 142 -5.44 9.18 -18.62
C PHE A 142 -6.39 8.51 -17.64
N ILE A 143 -6.11 8.63 -16.34
CA ILE A 143 -6.98 8.06 -15.30
C ILE A 143 -8.36 8.71 -15.39
N SER A 144 -8.45 10.04 -15.46
CA SER A 144 -9.75 10.74 -15.53
C SER A 144 -10.58 10.42 -16.78
N THR A 145 -9.93 10.04 -17.89
CA THR A 145 -10.61 9.75 -19.16
C THR A 145 -11.13 8.32 -19.19
N PHE A 146 -10.38 7.37 -18.62
CA PHE A 146 -10.69 5.95 -18.71
C PHE A 146 -11.25 5.35 -17.42
N SER A 147 -11.12 6.01 -16.27
CA SER A 147 -11.68 5.56 -14.99
C SER A 147 -13.21 5.63 -15.02
N GLU A 148 -13.85 4.54 -14.59
CA GLU A 148 -15.28 4.49 -14.32
C GLU A 148 -15.56 4.40 -12.82
N ASN A 149 -14.62 3.86 -12.03
CA ASN A 149 -14.68 3.78 -10.58
C ASN A 149 -13.48 4.47 -9.92
N GLU A 150 -13.71 5.06 -8.74
CA GLU A 150 -12.65 5.72 -7.94
C GLU A 150 -11.49 4.79 -7.52
N LYS A 151 -11.66 3.47 -7.67
CA LYS A 151 -10.65 2.45 -7.31
C LYS A 151 -9.81 1.98 -8.50
N ASP A 152 -10.11 2.41 -9.72
CA ASP A 152 -9.40 1.93 -10.91
C ASP A 152 -7.95 2.42 -10.88
N THR A 153 -6.99 1.49 -10.94
CA THR A 153 -5.58 1.87 -11.04
C THR A 153 -5.16 2.05 -12.49
N PHE A 154 -4.04 2.75 -12.69
CA PHE A 154 -3.47 2.95 -14.04
C PHE A 154 -3.25 1.63 -14.79
N PHE A 155 -2.77 0.59 -14.10
CA PHE A 155 -2.51 -0.71 -14.72
C PHE A 155 -3.79 -1.46 -15.08
N ASP A 156 -4.83 -1.37 -14.24
CA ASP A 156 -6.14 -1.98 -14.53
C ASP A 156 -6.74 -1.37 -15.79
N LEU A 157 -6.70 -0.03 -15.90
CA LEU A 157 -7.19 0.69 -17.08
C LEU A 157 -6.42 0.32 -18.36
N VAL A 158 -5.10 0.16 -18.26
CA VAL A 158 -4.29 -0.27 -19.41
C VAL A 158 -4.69 -1.68 -19.85
N LEU A 159 -4.87 -2.62 -18.93
CA LEU A 159 -5.18 -4.01 -19.25
C LEU A 159 -6.61 -4.21 -19.75
N GLU A 160 -7.58 -3.59 -19.10
CA GLU A 160 -9.00 -3.82 -19.38
C GLU A 160 -9.52 -2.98 -20.54
N LYS A 161 -9.05 -1.72 -20.68
CA LYS A 161 -9.60 -0.78 -21.66
C LYS A 161 -8.70 -0.53 -22.84
N ILE A 162 -7.39 -0.42 -22.63
CA ILE A 162 -6.48 -0.03 -23.70
C ILE A 162 -6.00 -1.22 -24.49
N PHE A 163 -5.47 -2.25 -23.82
CA PHE A 163 -4.88 -3.41 -24.46
C PHE A 163 -5.83 -4.08 -25.50
N PRO A 164 -7.13 -4.28 -25.20
CA PRO A 164 -8.06 -4.87 -26.17
C PRO A 164 -8.38 -3.97 -27.38
N ASN A 165 -8.05 -2.68 -27.30
CA ASN A 165 -8.37 -1.66 -28.31
C ASN A 165 -7.13 -1.12 -29.05
N ILE A 166 -5.92 -1.63 -28.76
CA ILE A 166 -4.66 -1.20 -29.39
C ILE A 166 -4.62 -1.53 -30.88
N ASP A 167 -5.12 -2.71 -31.29
CA ASP A 167 -5.05 -3.17 -32.69
C ASP A 167 -6.15 -2.59 -33.59
N LYS A 168 -7.07 -1.81 -33.02
CA LYS A 168 -8.13 -1.16 -33.79
C LYS A 168 -7.57 0.06 -34.51
N LYS A 169 -8.00 0.29 -35.75
CA LYS A 169 -7.67 1.51 -36.50
C LYS A 169 -8.22 2.72 -35.76
N GLN A 170 -7.34 3.52 -35.14
CA GLN A 170 -7.71 4.74 -34.46
C GLN A 170 -7.47 5.96 -35.36
N GLN A 171 -8.38 6.93 -35.30
CA GLN A 171 -8.17 8.22 -35.94
C GLN A 171 -7.11 9.00 -35.17
N LYS A 172 -6.06 9.41 -35.88
CA LYS A 172 -5.03 10.27 -35.31
C LYS A 172 -5.48 11.71 -35.48
N TYR A 173 -5.46 12.46 -34.38
CA TYR A 173 -5.69 13.89 -34.38
C TYR A 173 -4.38 14.61 -34.11
N ASP A 174 -4.13 15.69 -34.84
CA ASP A 174 -2.93 16.52 -34.69
C ASP A 174 -3.32 17.86 -34.04
N PHE A 175 -3.43 17.83 -32.71
CA PHE A 175 -3.61 19.02 -31.88
C PHE A 175 -3.00 18.77 -30.50
N ARG A 176 -2.65 19.85 -29.81
CA ARG A 176 -2.17 19.79 -28.44
C ARG A 176 -3.34 19.47 -27.51
N TYR A 177 -3.26 18.34 -26.79
CA TYR A 177 -4.38 17.83 -25.99
C TYR A 177 -4.96 18.87 -25.01
N ASN A 178 -4.09 19.61 -24.33
CA ASN A 178 -4.49 20.60 -23.32
C ASN A 178 -5.18 21.85 -23.88
N ASP A 179 -5.11 22.09 -25.20
CA ASP A 179 -5.80 23.22 -25.84
C ASP A 179 -7.30 22.93 -26.01
N VAL A 180 -7.67 21.65 -26.09
CA VAL A 180 -9.07 21.19 -26.22
C VAL A 180 -9.59 20.67 -24.89
N PHE A 181 -8.80 19.84 -24.21
CA PHE A 181 -9.15 19.22 -22.93
C PHE A 181 -8.44 19.97 -21.80
N ASP A 182 -8.97 21.13 -21.47
CA ASP A 182 -8.40 21.98 -20.44
C ASP A 182 -8.85 21.53 -19.04
N LYS A 183 -7.90 21.48 -18.10
CA LYS A 183 -8.19 21.13 -16.69
C LYS A 183 -9.20 22.05 -16.02
N LYS A 184 -9.36 23.29 -16.49
CA LYS A 184 -10.26 24.29 -15.92
C LYS A 184 -11.68 24.20 -16.51
N GLY A 185 -11.90 23.35 -17.51
CA GLY A 185 -13.17 23.16 -18.21
C GLY A 185 -13.67 24.40 -18.95
N ASN A 186 -12.79 25.35 -19.27
CA ASN A 186 -13.11 26.57 -19.99
C ASN A 186 -13.61 26.29 -21.40
N VAL A 187 -13.00 25.33 -22.11
CA VAL A 187 -13.42 24.94 -23.46
C VAL A 187 -14.81 24.32 -23.42
N LYS A 188 -15.05 23.43 -22.44
CA LYS A 188 -16.37 22.83 -22.23
C LYS A 188 -17.44 23.89 -21.93
N LYS A 189 -17.17 24.81 -21.02
CA LYS A 189 -18.08 25.93 -20.68
C LYS A 189 -18.35 26.84 -21.87
N PHE A 190 -17.34 27.08 -22.70
CA PHE A 190 -17.50 27.88 -23.93
C PHE A 190 -18.40 27.16 -24.93
N LEU A 191 -18.19 25.86 -25.16
CA LEU A 191 -19.01 25.05 -26.06
C LEU A 191 -20.46 24.98 -25.59
N GLU A 192 -20.71 24.72 -24.31
CA GLU A 192 -22.08 24.66 -23.75
C GLU A 192 -22.86 25.96 -23.96
N LYS A 193 -22.19 27.12 -23.87
CA LYS A 193 -22.82 28.43 -24.09
C LYS A 193 -23.04 28.77 -25.56
N ASN A 194 -22.15 28.34 -26.45
CA ASN A 194 -22.11 28.81 -27.83
C ASN A 194 -22.46 27.73 -28.87
N LYS A 195 -22.89 26.54 -28.43
CA LYS A 195 -23.17 25.39 -29.30
C LYS A 195 -24.07 25.73 -30.48
N ASN A 196 -25.23 26.32 -30.21
CA ASN A 196 -26.21 26.64 -31.25
C ASN A 196 -25.67 27.65 -32.28
N PHE A 197 -24.86 28.63 -31.83
CA PHE A 197 -24.23 29.60 -32.72
C PHE A 197 -23.13 28.99 -33.58
N LEU A 198 -22.36 28.05 -33.02
CA LEU A 198 -21.35 27.29 -33.77
C LEU A 198 -22.00 26.38 -34.81
N ASP A 199 -23.09 25.71 -34.47
CA ASP A 199 -23.82 24.85 -35.41
C ASP A 199 -24.36 25.67 -36.59
N GLN A 200 -25.01 26.82 -36.31
CA GLN A 200 -25.46 27.75 -37.34
C GLN A 200 -24.30 28.29 -38.20
N TYR A 201 -23.17 28.62 -37.59
CA TYR A 201 -21.99 29.07 -38.32
C TYR A 201 -21.45 27.99 -39.27
N ILE A 202 -21.36 26.74 -38.81
CA ILE A 202 -20.89 25.61 -39.62
C ILE A 202 -21.86 25.30 -40.76
N GLU A 203 -23.17 25.34 -40.51
CA GLU A 203 -24.19 25.14 -41.56
C GLU A 203 -24.12 26.23 -42.62
N ASN A 204 -24.05 27.49 -42.22
CA ASN A 204 -23.89 28.61 -43.15
C ASN A 204 -22.58 28.55 -43.93
N TYR A 205 -21.49 28.12 -43.30
CA TYR A 205 -20.21 27.95 -43.98
C TYR A 205 -20.27 26.82 -45.02
N LYS A 206 -20.91 25.70 -44.69
CA LYS A 206 -21.11 24.58 -45.62
C LYS A 206 -22.02 24.97 -46.80
N SER A 207 -23.04 25.78 -46.58
CA SER A 207 -23.94 26.23 -47.65
C SER A 207 -23.29 27.22 -48.62
N ILE A 208 -22.24 27.93 -48.18
CA ILE A 208 -21.45 28.84 -49.03
C ILE A 208 -20.37 28.10 -49.84
N ILE A 209 -19.87 26.97 -49.34
CA ILE A 209 -18.82 26.17 -50.01
C ILE A 209 -19.38 25.09 -50.93
N SER A 210 -20.64 24.66 -50.71
CA SER A 210 -21.36 23.73 -51.59
C SER A 210 -22.01 24.44 -52.78
#